data_AF-A0A9E3R9Q1-F1
#
_entry.id   AF-A0A9E3R9Q1-F1
#
_cell.length_a   1.000
_cell.length_b   1.000
_cell.length_c   1.000
_cell.angle_alpha   90.00
_cell.angle_beta   90.00
_cell.angle_gamma   90.00
#
_symmetry.space_group_name_H-M   'P 1'
#
loop_
_entity.id
_entity.type
_entity.pdbx_description
1 polymer ?
#
loop_
_entity_poly.entity_id
_entity_poly.type
_entity_poly.pdbx_seq_one_letter_code
_entity_poly.pdbx_strand_id
1 'polypeptide(L)'
;MNRRLAIWLPLMMALVMALGIQIGLLLRNSKQTALFAGSKLNTMEEVLDYVQAKYVDTVNVGQLEEGAIGDILEHLDPHSTFIPASDLKNVNQELEGNFEGIGIEFFLVADTITVVNVISGGPAEQVGLQAGDKIITINDTSFTGGHIQDIDVVNHLRGPKGSKVTVGIKRRGVQKVLSFTITRDKIPMYSIDASYMIDDKTGYIKINRFSETTYDEFISAVKKLKLEGMKELVLDLRQNGGGLLNAATDITDELLDQQKLMVYTKGRVYSRLDYKTRVLGEYEEGPLAVLIDEGSASASEIVAGAMQDWDRAVIVGRRSFGKGLVQEQYGLSDGSALRLTVAKYYTPSGRCIQKPYDHNISNYYGEVVNRYHDGEVLNADSVHLSDTVKYYTSQGRVVYGGGGIMPDVFVPLDTSNNGNEFLNAVLNQGLIQQFSYSWYHDHAAMLSAFSSINDYRKNYQVPGDVFNAFMNYAAKNNVKGNEEEVNRARHFIELRIKAFFAREKFSSDSFYPVVNDEDPVIRAAMQSMKKEVTAFNGSASQRAKK
;
A
#
# COMPACT_ATOMS: atom_id res chain seq x y z
N MET A 1 -70.64 -48.40 -40.44
CA MET A 1 -69.20 -48.07 -40.49
C MET A 1 -68.45 -49.31 -40.97
N ASN A 2 -67.67 -49.20 -42.05
CA ASN A 2 -67.14 -50.34 -42.81
C ASN A 2 -66.26 -51.25 -41.91
N ARG A 3 -66.55 -52.55 -41.77
CA ARG A 3 -65.79 -53.48 -40.90
C ARG A 3 -64.29 -53.53 -41.25
N ARG A 4 -63.94 -53.28 -42.51
CA ARG A 4 -62.55 -53.10 -42.94
C ARG A 4 -61.93 -51.82 -42.37
N LEU A 5 -62.66 -50.70 -42.33
CA LEU A 5 -62.17 -49.47 -41.68
C LEU A 5 -61.89 -49.71 -40.18
N ALA A 6 -62.73 -50.47 -39.47
CA ALA A 6 -62.51 -50.70 -38.03
C ALA A 6 -61.21 -51.47 -37.70
N ILE A 7 -60.71 -52.30 -38.62
CA ILE A 7 -59.47 -53.08 -38.45
C ILE A 7 -58.25 -52.30 -38.95
N TRP A 8 -58.41 -51.55 -40.05
CA TRP A 8 -57.31 -50.80 -40.66
C TRP A 8 -57.05 -49.44 -39.99
N LEU A 9 -58.05 -48.83 -39.35
CA LEU A 9 -57.92 -47.52 -38.69
C LEU A 9 -56.92 -47.53 -37.50
N PRO A 10 -56.93 -48.51 -36.57
CA PRO A 10 -55.92 -48.59 -35.52
C PRO A 10 -54.50 -48.85 -36.06
N LEU A 11 -54.38 -49.68 -37.10
CA LEU A 11 -53.10 -49.96 -37.77
C LEU A 11 -52.54 -48.72 -38.48
N MET A 12 -53.40 -47.96 -39.17
CA MET A 12 -53.03 -46.69 -39.78
C MET A 12 -52.67 -45.64 -38.73
N MET A 13 -53.40 -45.56 -37.61
CA MET A 13 -53.05 -44.67 -36.50
C MET A 13 -51.72 -45.04 -35.85
N ALA A 14 -51.45 -46.34 -35.65
CA ALA A 14 -50.16 -46.81 -35.13
C ALA A 14 -49.01 -46.50 -36.10
N LEU A 15 -49.24 -46.65 -37.41
CA LEU A 15 -48.26 -46.31 -38.44
C LEU A 15 -47.99 -44.80 -38.49
N VAL A 16 -49.03 -43.97 -38.39
CA VAL A 16 -48.91 -42.51 -38.33
C VAL A 16 -48.20 -42.07 -37.04
N MET A 17 -48.46 -42.74 -35.91
CA MET A 17 -47.80 -42.46 -34.65
C MET A 17 -46.32 -42.87 -34.68
N ALA A 18 -46.00 -44.03 -35.26
CA ALA A 18 -44.63 -44.48 -35.47
C ALA A 18 -43.87 -43.56 -36.45
N LEU A 19 -44.50 -43.15 -37.55
CA LEU A 19 -43.95 -42.16 -38.47
C LEU A 19 -43.80 -40.78 -37.81
N GLY A 20 -44.74 -40.37 -36.96
CA GLY A 20 -44.67 -39.14 -36.19
C GLY A 20 -43.55 -39.15 -35.15
N ILE A 21 -43.31 -40.28 -34.48
CA ILE A 21 -42.17 -40.48 -33.58
C ILE A 21 -40.86 -40.50 -34.37
N GLN A 22 -40.82 -41.17 -35.54
CA GLN A 22 -39.63 -41.22 -36.38
C GLN A 22 -39.29 -39.84 -36.98
N ILE A 23 -40.30 -39.10 -37.46
CA ILE A 23 -40.15 -37.71 -37.91
C ILE A 23 -39.78 -36.81 -36.72
N GLY A 24 -40.36 -37.02 -35.53
CA GLY A 24 -39.97 -36.33 -34.30
C GLY A 24 -38.52 -36.58 -33.91
N LEU A 25 -38.02 -37.81 -34.06
CA LEU A 25 -36.63 -38.19 -33.80
C LEU A 25 -35.67 -37.68 -34.90
N LEU A 26 -36.11 -37.62 -36.16
CA LEU A 26 -35.34 -37.06 -37.28
C LEU A 26 -35.31 -35.52 -37.26
N LEU A 27 -36.38 -34.87 -36.79
CA LEU A 27 -36.44 -33.43 -36.51
C LEU A 27 -35.69 -33.06 -35.22
N ARG A 28 -35.58 -33.97 -34.24
CA ARG A 28 -34.72 -33.81 -33.05
C ARG A 28 -33.23 -33.73 -33.41
N ASN A 29 -32.85 -34.06 -34.65
CA ASN A 29 -31.47 -34.01 -35.13
C ASN A 29 -31.18 -32.95 -36.21
N SER A 30 -32.05 -31.95 -36.42
CA SER A 30 -31.65 -30.75 -37.16
C SER A 30 -32.49 -29.51 -36.80
N LYS A 31 -31.83 -28.56 -36.12
CA LYS A 31 -32.26 -27.17 -35.85
C LYS A 31 -33.40 -26.98 -34.84
N GLN A 32 -33.09 -27.23 -33.57
CA GLN A 32 -33.41 -26.25 -32.53
C GLN A 32 -32.12 -25.50 -32.16
N THR A 33 -31.82 -24.48 -32.96
CA THR A 33 -30.88 -23.41 -32.62
C THR A 33 -31.71 -22.14 -32.56
N ALA A 34 -32.07 -21.73 -31.34
CA ALA A 34 -32.55 -20.41 -30.88
C ALA A 34 -33.35 -20.66 -29.60
N LEU A 35 -32.72 -20.94 -28.45
CA LEU A 35 -32.10 -19.90 -27.61
C LEU A 35 -31.07 -20.47 -26.60
N PHE A 36 -30.68 -21.75 -26.71
CA PHE A 36 -29.74 -22.41 -25.77
C PHE A 36 -28.68 -23.30 -26.44
N ALA A 37 -28.28 -22.98 -27.68
CA ALA A 37 -27.21 -23.69 -28.37
C ALA A 37 -26.10 -22.70 -28.74
N GLY A 38 -25.17 -22.50 -27.80
CA GLY A 38 -24.10 -21.51 -27.92
C GLY A 38 -22.96 -21.56 -26.90
N SER A 39 -22.94 -22.51 -25.96
CA SER A 39 -21.71 -22.91 -25.28
C SER A 39 -21.72 -24.43 -25.15
N LYS A 40 -20.68 -25.10 -25.65
CA LYS A 40 -20.25 -26.34 -24.99
C LYS A 40 -19.99 -25.92 -23.53
N LEU A 41 -20.55 -26.62 -22.54
CA LEU A 41 -20.08 -26.46 -21.17
C LEU A 41 -18.56 -26.54 -21.20
N ASN A 42 -17.91 -25.54 -20.62
CA ASN A 42 -16.44 -25.53 -20.53
C ASN A 42 -16.05 -26.79 -19.74
N THR A 43 -14.99 -27.50 -20.12
CA THR A 43 -14.50 -28.66 -19.35
C THR A 43 -14.30 -28.32 -17.87
N MET A 44 -13.96 -27.07 -17.56
CA MET A 44 -13.86 -26.59 -16.17
C MET A 44 -15.21 -26.57 -15.45
N GLU A 45 -16.27 -26.10 -16.12
CA GLU A 45 -17.64 -26.08 -15.60
C GLU A 45 -18.17 -27.51 -15.39
N GLU A 46 -17.91 -28.41 -16.34
CA GLU A 46 -18.26 -29.83 -16.22
C GLU A 46 -17.55 -30.51 -15.03
N VAL A 47 -16.28 -30.19 -14.78
CA VAL A 47 -15.54 -30.71 -13.62
C VAL A 47 -16.14 -30.18 -12.31
N LEU A 48 -16.44 -28.89 -12.21
CA LEU A 48 -17.04 -28.28 -11.02
C LEU A 48 -18.43 -28.87 -10.73
N ASP A 49 -19.24 -29.11 -11.77
CA ASP A 49 -20.53 -29.79 -11.65
C ASP A 49 -20.38 -31.23 -11.10
N TYR A 50 -19.38 -31.98 -11.59
CA TYR A 50 -19.12 -33.33 -11.06
C TYR A 50 -18.64 -33.29 -9.61
N VAL A 51 -17.80 -32.33 -9.23
CA VAL A 51 -17.36 -32.15 -7.83
C VAL A 51 -18.56 -31.84 -6.95
N GLN A 52 -19.40 -30.86 -7.32
CA GLN A 52 -20.59 -30.50 -6.56
C GLN A 52 -21.58 -31.66 -6.41
N ALA A 53 -21.77 -32.45 -7.47
CA ALA A 53 -22.78 -33.51 -7.49
C ALA A 53 -22.31 -34.85 -6.88
N LYS A 54 -21.01 -35.14 -6.89
CA LYS A 54 -20.48 -36.48 -6.59
C LYS A 54 -19.34 -36.53 -5.58
N TYR A 55 -18.80 -35.40 -5.13
CA TYR A 55 -17.77 -35.42 -4.10
C TYR A 55 -18.34 -35.97 -2.78
N VAL A 56 -17.49 -36.65 -2.01
CA VAL A 56 -17.90 -37.39 -0.81
C VAL A 56 -18.33 -36.47 0.34
N ASP A 57 -17.77 -35.26 0.40
CA ASP A 57 -18.07 -34.24 1.41
C ASP A 57 -18.78 -33.02 0.79
N THR A 58 -19.32 -32.14 1.64
CA THR A 58 -19.88 -30.86 1.17
C THR A 58 -18.76 -29.94 0.70
N VAL A 59 -18.89 -29.38 -0.50
CA VAL A 59 -17.93 -28.44 -1.09
C VAL A 59 -18.55 -27.06 -1.30
N ASN A 60 -17.69 -26.03 -1.29
CA ASN A 60 -18.06 -24.68 -1.70
C ASN A 60 -17.51 -24.43 -3.12
N VAL A 61 -18.36 -24.59 -4.14
CA VAL A 61 -17.96 -24.44 -5.54
C VAL A 61 -17.41 -23.05 -5.84
N GLY A 62 -17.99 -22.01 -5.26
CA GLY A 62 -17.51 -20.63 -5.47
C GLY A 62 -16.06 -20.45 -5.02
N GLN A 63 -15.69 -21.02 -3.85
CA GLN A 63 -14.30 -20.99 -3.40
C GLN A 63 -13.35 -21.80 -4.30
N LEU A 64 -13.84 -22.92 -4.87
CA LEU A 64 -13.05 -23.71 -5.82
C LEU A 64 -12.83 -22.95 -7.14
N GLU A 65 -13.87 -22.25 -7.64
CA GLU A 65 -13.79 -21.39 -8.81
C GLU A 65 -12.80 -20.25 -8.59
N GLU A 66 -12.92 -19.52 -7.47
CA GLU A 66 -12.01 -18.43 -7.12
C GLU A 66 -10.56 -18.92 -7.02
N GLY A 67 -10.33 -20.07 -6.37
CA GLY A 67 -9.01 -20.71 -6.28
C GLY A 67 -8.44 -21.08 -7.66
N ALA A 68 -9.25 -21.70 -8.52
CA ALA A 68 -8.82 -22.08 -9.87
C ALA A 68 -8.50 -20.86 -10.75
N ILE A 69 -9.27 -19.77 -10.65
CA ILE A 69 -8.95 -18.51 -11.33
C ILE A 69 -7.64 -17.94 -10.81
N GLY A 70 -7.43 -17.94 -9.49
CA GLY A 70 -6.17 -17.55 -8.85
C GLY A 70 -4.98 -18.29 -9.45
N ASP A 71 -5.03 -19.63 -9.46
CA ASP A 71 -3.97 -20.48 -10.01
C ASP A 71 -3.67 -20.16 -11.49
N ILE A 72 -4.70 -19.92 -12.32
CA ILE A 72 -4.52 -19.55 -13.73
C ILE A 72 -3.72 -18.25 -13.86
N LEU A 73 -4.05 -17.24 -13.04
CA LEU A 73 -3.41 -15.93 -13.10
C LEU A 73 -1.98 -15.97 -12.55
N GLU A 74 -1.74 -16.76 -11.51
CA GLU A 74 -0.40 -16.99 -10.96
C GLU A 74 0.56 -17.61 -11.98
N HIS A 75 0.06 -18.44 -12.89
CA HIS A 75 0.83 -18.97 -14.02
C HIS A 75 1.17 -17.94 -15.10
N LEU A 76 0.59 -16.74 -15.08
CA LEU A 76 0.92 -15.68 -16.04
C LEU A 76 2.05 -14.80 -15.52
N ASP A 77 1.87 -14.25 -14.32
CA ASP A 77 2.79 -13.35 -13.65
C ASP A 77 2.41 -13.19 -12.17
N PRO A 78 3.34 -12.72 -11.29
CA PRO A 78 3.09 -12.63 -9.85
C PRO A 78 2.15 -11.49 -9.41
N HIS A 79 1.63 -10.69 -10.35
CA HIS A 79 0.82 -9.50 -10.05
C HIS A 79 -0.60 -9.57 -10.60
N SER A 80 -0.87 -10.38 -11.62
CA SER A 80 -2.23 -10.60 -12.13
C SER A 80 -3.06 -11.32 -11.07
N THR A 81 -4.21 -10.75 -10.68
CA THR A 81 -5.03 -11.27 -9.57
C THR A 81 -6.52 -11.23 -9.91
N PHE A 82 -7.24 -12.18 -9.32
CA PHE A 82 -8.68 -12.08 -9.13
C PHE A 82 -8.96 -11.34 -7.82
N ILE A 83 -9.94 -10.45 -7.83
CA ILE A 83 -10.35 -9.68 -6.67
C ILE A 83 -11.81 -10.02 -6.40
N PRO A 84 -12.11 -10.79 -5.33
CA PRO A 84 -13.48 -11.13 -4.97
C PRO A 84 -14.35 -9.89 -4.76
N ALA A 85 -15.65 -10.03 -5.00
CA ALA A 85 -16.61 -8.93 -4.83
C ALA A 85 -16.62 -8.37 -3.38
N SER A 86 -16.34 -9.21 -2.38
CA SER A 86 -16.22 -8.82 -0.97
C SER A 86 -15.06 -7.84 -0.73
N ASP A 87 -13.99 -7.97 -1.51
CA ASP A 87 -12.72 -7.29 -1.26
C ASP A 87 -12.56 -6.07 -2.17
N LEU A 88 -13.23 -6.08 -3.32
CA LEU A 88 -13.13 -5.04 -4.34
C LEU A 88 -13.39 -3.63 -3.80
N LYS A 89 -14.33 -3.49 -2.86
CA LYS A 89 -14.62 -2.19 -2.23
C LYS A 89 -13.41 -1.65 -1.47
N ASN A 90 -12.75 -2.49 -0.66
CA ASN A 90 -11.58 -2.07 0.12
C ASN A 90 -10.41 -1.71 -0.80
N VAL A 91 -10.18 -2.53 -1.83
CA VAL A 91 -9.11 -2.30 -2.82
C VAL A 91 -9.32 -0.98 -3.57
N ASN A 92 -10.55 -0.67 -3.98
CA ASN A 92 -10.85 0.59 -4.66
C ASN A 92 -10.71 1.79 -3.69
N GLN A 93 -11.18 1.67 -2.45
CA GLN A 93 -11.06 2.74 -1.45
C GLN A 93 -9.60 3.14 -1.19
N GLU A 94 -8.66 2.18 -1.18
CA GLU A 94 -7.23 2.47 -1.07
C GLU A 94 -6.70 3.31 -2.23
N LEU A 95 -7.17 3.05 -3.47
CA LEU A 95 -6.79 3.84 -4.64
C LEU A 95 -7.46 5.21 -4.65
N GLU A 96 -8.73 5.29 -4.27
CA GLU A 96 -9.49 6.54 -4.15
C GLU A 96 -8.98 7.46 -3.02
N GLY A 97 -8.13 6.95 -2.11
CA GLY A 97 -7.62 7.73 -0.98
C GLY A 97 -8.68 8.07 0.07
N ASN A 98 -9.78 7.34 0.11
CA ASN A 98 -10.82 7.51 1.13
C ASN A 98 -11.60 6.22 1.38
N PHE A 99 -12.06 6.02 2.61
CA PHE A 99 -12.97 4.92 2.95
C PHE A 99 -14.25 5.43 3.61
N GLU A 100 -15.28 4.61 3.67
CA GLU A 100 -16.55 4.97 4.31
C GLU A 100 -16.64 4.35 5.72
N GLY A 101 -16.77 5.19 6.74
CA GLY A 101 -16.78 4.74 8.14
C GLY A 101 -17.03 5.88 9.13
N ILE A 102 -16.59 5.68 10.37
CA ILE A 102 -16.82 6.64 11.47
C ILE A 102 -15.64 7.58 11.73
N GLY A 103 -14.46 7.31 11.17
CA GLY A 103 -13.30 8.19 11.28
C GLY A 103 -12.56 8.11 12.61
N ILE A 104 -12.13 6.90 13.01
CA ILE A 104 -11.30 6.69 14.21
C ILE A 104 -10.07 5.85 13.88
N GLU A 105 -9.02 6.03 14.66
CA GLU A 105 -7.94 5.06 14.82
C GLU A 105 -8.13 4.36 16.17
N PHE A 106 -7.82 3.06 16.25
CA PHE A 106 -7.97 2.30 17.48
C PHE A 106 -6.83 1.28 17.68
N PHE A 107 -6.64 0.86 18.93
CA PHE A 107 -5.91 -0.36 19.28
C PHE A 107 -6.83 -1.33 20.01
N LEU A 108 -6.54 -2.62 19.89
CA LEU A 108 -7.04 -3.62 20.83
C LEU A 108 -6.11 -3.68 22.03
N VAL A 109 -6.54 -3.12 23.16
CA VAL A 109 -5.80 -3.16 24.42
C VAL A 109 -6.55 -4.06 25.40
N ALA A 110 -5.96 -5.22 25.73
CA ALA A 110 -6.57 -6.24 26.57
C ALA A 110 -8.02 -6.57 26.13
N ASP A 111 -8.17 -6.98 24.87
CA ASP A 111 -9.45 -7.38 24.25
C ASP A 111 -10.53 -6.30 24.28
N THR A 112 -10.11 -5.02 24.29
CA THR A 112 -11.01 -3.87 24.25
C THR A 112 -10.56 -2.88 23.18
N ILE A 113 -11.50 -2.47 22.32
CA ILE A 113 -11.28 -1.45 21.30
C ILE A 113 -11.08 -0.11 22.00
N THR A 114 -9.88 0.44 21.93
CA THR A 114 -9.52 1.74 22.51
C THR A 114 -9.29 2.73 21.38
N VAL A 115 -10.10 3.79 21.34
CA VAL A 115 -9.95 4.89 20.38
C VAL A 115 -8.67 5.65 20.71
N VAL A 116 -7.71 5.68 19.79
CA VAL A 116 -6.43 6.38 20.01
C VAL A 116 -6.42 7.74 19.32
N ASN A 117 -7.13 7.87 18.22
CA ASN A 117 -7.32 9.14 17.53
C ASN A 117 -8.73 9.21 16.94
N VAL A 118 -9.27 10.42 16.87
CA VAL A 118 -10.52 10.71 16.16
C VAL A 118 -10.17 11.68 15.05
N ILE A 119 -10.56 11.35 13.82
CA ILE A 119 -10.22 12.16 12.66
C ILE A 119 -10.98 13.49 12.76
N SER A 120 -10.23 14.59 12.76
CA SER A 120 -10.78 15.93 12.90
C SER A 120 -11.74 16.27 11.75
N GLY A 121 -12.88 16.87 12.08
CA GLY A 121 -14.02 17.08 11.17
C GLY A 121 -14.82 15.80 10.84
N GLY A 122 -14.36 14.62 11.27
CA GLY A 122 -14.96 13.33 10.95
C GLY A 122 -16.23 13.01 11.77
N PRO A 123 -17.01 11.99 11.36
CA PRO A 123 -18.29 11.66 11.99
C PRO A 123 -18.22 11.36 13.49
N ALA A 124 -17.17 10.65 13.93
CA ALA A 124 -16.96 10.34 15.34
C ALA A 124 -16.70 11.60 16.19
N GLU A 125 -15.95 12.58 15.68
CA GLU A 125 -15.70 13.84 16.39
C GLU A 125 -17.00 14.63 16.54
N GLN A 126 -17.81 14.69 15.48
CA GLN A 126 -19.09 15.44 15.46
C GLN A 126 -20.08 14.99 16.52
N VAL A 127 -20.09 13.69 16.87
CA VAL A 127 -20.95 13.16 17.93
C VAL A 127 -20.31 13.23 19.32
N GLY A 128 -19.06 13.71 19.42
CA GLY A 128 -18.34 13.88 20.69
C GLY A 128 -17.59 12.65 21.16
N LEU A 129 -17.26 11.70 20.27
CA LEU A 129 -16.30 10.63 20.57
C LEU A 129 -14.90 11.22 20.69
N GLN A 130 -14.09 10.68 21.58
CA GLN A 130 -12.77 11.24 21.92
C GLN A 130 -11.71 10.14 21.99
N ALA A 131 -10.45 10.53 21.77
CA ALA A 131 -9.31 9.69 22.10
C ALA A 131 -9.40 9.27 23.59
N GLY A 132 -9.13 7.99 23.85
CA GLY A 132 -9.23 7.35 25.16
C GLY A 132 -10.57 6.68 25.44
N ASP A 133 -11.58 6.85 24.57
CA ASP A 133 -12.83 6.11 24.68
C ASP A 133 -12.62 4.63 24.39
N LYS A 134 -13.22 3.77 25.22
CA LYS A 134 -13.23 2.32 25.02
C LYS A 134 -14.56 1.88 24.44
N ILE A 135 -14.58 1.38 23.21
CA ILE A 135 -15.79 0.86 22.57
C ILE A 135 -16.05 -0.55 23.12
N ILE A 136 -17.22 -0.72 23.74
CA ILE A 136 -17.65 -1.99 24.37
C ILE A 136 -18.83 -2.64 23.65
N THR A 137 -19.61 -1.87 22.89
CA THR A 137 -20.66 -2.40 22.00
C THR A 137 -20.66 -1.69 20.67
N ILE A 138 -20.95 -2.42 19.59
CA ILE A 138 -21.22 -1.88 18.27
C ILE A 138 -22.56 -2.46 17.82
N ASN A 139 -23.53 -1.57 17.63
CA ASN A 139 -24.96 -1.88 17.56
C ASN A 139 -25.37 -2.76 18.75
N ASP A 140 -25.95 -3.92 18.47
CA ASP A 140 -26.44 -4.86 19.48
C ASP A 140 -25.37 -5.92 19.87
N THR A 141 -24.16 -5.84 19.29
CA THR A 141 -23.08 -6.78 19.53
C THR A 141 -22.14 -6.26 20.61
N SER A 142 -21.86 -7.10 21.62
CA SER A 142 -20.85 -6.84 22.64
C SER A 142 -19.45 -7.14 22.07
N PHE A 143 -18.54 -6.19 22.21
CA PHE A 143 -17.14 -6.29 21.83
C PHE A 143 -16.25 -6.32 23.09
N THR A 144 -16.61 -7.17 24.06
CA THR A 144 -15.84 -7.38 25.29
C THR A 144 -15.62 -8.87 25.57
N GLY A 145 -14.39 -9.25 25.93
CA GLY A 145 -14.10 -10.56 26.54
C GLY A 145 -13.97 -11.77 25.59
N GLY A 146 -13.56 -11.57 24.33
CA GLY A 146 -13.26 -12.65 23.38
C GLY A 146 -12.08 -12.28 22.48
N HIS A 147 -11.62 -13.25 21.66
CA HIS A 147 -10.63 -12.99 20.59
C HIS A 147 -11.26 -12.11 19.50
N ILE A 148 -11.30 -10.81 19.74
CA ILE A 148 -11.73 -9.81 18.76
C ILE A 148 -10.58 -9.63 17.77
N GLN A 149 -10.83 -9.83 16.48
CA GLN A 149 -9.86 -9.52 15.44
C GLN A 149 -10.09 -8.10 14.90
N ASP A 150 -9.02 -7.44 14.47
CA ASP A 150 -9.11 -6.09 13.88
C ASP A 150 -10.07 -6.05 12.69
N ILE A 151 -10.09 -7.09 11.87
CA ILE A 151 -10.96 -7.18 10.69
C ILE A 151 -12.44 -7.16 11.07
N ASP A 152 -12.81 -7.80 12.18
CA ASP A 152 -14.19 -7.83 12.67
C ASP A 152 -14.63 -6.43 13.09
N VAL A 153 -13.76 -5.70 13.80
CA VAL A 153 -14.03 -4.33 14.23
C VAL A 153 -14.20 -3.41 13.03
N VAL A 154 -13.29 -3.49 12.06
CA VAL A 154 -13.35 -2.69 10.83
C VAL A 154 -14.64 -2.97 10.06
N ASN A 155 -15.04 -4.23 9.90
CA ASN A 155 -16.27 -4.62 9.20
C ASN A 155 -17.55 -4.09 9.87
N HIS A 156 -17.57 -3.97 11.20
CA HIS A 156 -18.72 -3.43 11.93
C HIS A 156 -18.75 -1.89 11.92
N LEU A 157 -17.59 -1.24 11.96
CA LEU A 157 -17.50 0.23 11.99
C LEU A 157 -17.59 0.87 10.61
N ARG A 158 -17.11 0.19 9.56
CA ARG A 158 -17.29 0.61 8.16
C ARG A 158 -18.68 0.26 7.65
N GLY A 159 -19.06 0.91 6.55
CA GLY A 159 -20.37 0.71 5.93
C GLY A 159 -20.71 1.85 4.98
N PRO A 160 -21.80 1.73 4.20
CA PRO A 160 -22.18 2.72 3.19
C PRO A 160 -22.31 4.13 3.78
N LYS A 161 -21.87 5.15 3.05
CA LYS A 161 -22.09 6.56 3.43
C LYS A 161 -23.58 6.81 3.73
N GLY A 162 -23.85 7.54 4.81
CA GLY A 162 -25.20 7.87 5.28
C GLY A 162 -25.87 6.76 6.13
N SER A 163 -25.32 5.55 6.15
CA SER A 163 -25.77 4.52 7.10
C SER A 163 -25.37 4.89 8.53
N LYS A 164 -26.06 4.33 9.52
CA LYS A 164 -25.81 4.61 10.94
C LYS A 164 -25.18 3.41 11.63
N VAL A 165 -24.37 3.69 12.64
CA VAL A 165 -23.84 2.72 13.59
C VAL A 165 -23.95 3.30 15.00
N THR A 166 -24.40 2.50 15.95
CA THR A 166 -24.45 2.92 17.34
C THR A 166 -23.30 2.29 18.10
N VAL A 167 -22.48 3.09 18.76
CA VAL A 167 -21.39 2.58 19.61
C VAL A 167 -21.68 2.88 21.07
N GLY A 168 -21.53 1.87 21.92
CA GLY A 168 -21.52 2.02 23.37
C GLY A 168 -20.08 2.11 23.85
N ILE A 169 -19.74 3.17 24.59
CA ILE A 169 -18.37 3.45 25.02
C ILE A 169 -18.25 3.68 26.52
N LYS A 170 -17.06 3.36 27.03
CA LYS A 170 -16.62 3.64 28.40
C LYS A 170 -15.54 4.72 28.36
N ARG A 171 -15.86 5.91 28.88
CA ARG A 171 -14.94 7.05 29.00
C ARG A 171 -14.31 7.10 30.40
N ARG A 172 -13.02 7.41 30.47
CA ARG A 172 -12.30 7.61 31.75
C ARG A 172 -13.00 8.69 32.60
N GLY A 173 -13.20 8.41 33.88
CA GLY A 173 -13.88 9.32 34.81
C GLY A 173 -15.41 9.33 34.71
N VAL A 174 -16.01 8.65 33.74
CA VAL A 174 -17.47 8.56 33.57
C VAL A 174 -17.97 7.17 33.99
N GLN A 175 -18.86 7.12 34.97
CA GLN A 175 -19.35 5.85 35.51
C GLN A 175 -20.34 5.13 34.58
N LYS A 176 -21.19 5.87 33.88
CA LYS A 176 -22.16 5.31 32.93
C LYS A 176 -21.51 5.00 31.58
N VAL A 177 -22.05 4.03 30.87
CA VAL A 177 -21.76 3.82 29.44
C VAL A 177 -22.40 4.95 28.65
N LEU A 178 -21.65 5.56 27.73
CA LEU A 178 -22.16 6.56 26.81
C LEU A 178 -22.53 5.87 25.49
N SER A 179 -23.63 6.29 24.86
CA SER A 179 -24.07 5.74 23.58
C SER A 179 -24.06 6.84 22.53
N PHE A 180 -23.43 6.56 21.40
CA PHE A 180 -23.32 7.48 20.27
C PHE A 180 -23.84 6.82 19.00
N THR A 181 -24.83 7.43 18.34
CA THR A 181 -25.23 7.03 16.99
C THR A 181 -24.49 7.89 15.98
N ILE A 182 -23.61 7.25 15.21
CA ILE A 182 -22.72 7.88 14.25
C ILE A 182 -23.26 7.62 12.85
N THR A 183 -23.39 8.67 12.05
CA THR A 183 -23.70 8.54 10.61
C THR A 183 -22.38 8.38 9.86
N ARG A 184 -22.19 7.26 9.16
CA ARG A 184 -20.95 7.00 8.41
C ARG A 184 -20.79 8.01 7.27
N ASP A 185 -19.56 8.45 7.06
CA ASP A 185 -19.20 9.34 5.95
C ASP A 185 -17.86 8.92 5.34
N LYS A 186 -17.45 9.61 4.27
CA LYS A 186 -16.13 9.47 3.67
C LYS A 186 -15.06 10.00 4.63
N ILE A 187 -14.05 9.17 4.85
CA ILE A 187 -12.91 9.40 5.71
C ILE A 187 -11.65 9.45 4.82
N PRO A 188 -10.88 10.54 4.84
CA PRO A 188 -9.67 10.64 4.04
C PRO A 188 -8.61 9.64 4.52
N MET A 189 -7.90 9.04 3.58
CA MET A 189 -6.67 8.27 3.81
C MET A 189 -5.52 9.04 3.18
N TYR A 190 -4.76 9.73 4.02
CA TYR A 190 -3.65 10.54 3.55
C TYR A 190 -2.50 9.66 3.04
N SER A 191 -2.01 10.03 1.85
CA SER A 191 -0.85 9.41 1.24
C SER A 191 0.45 10.09 1.67
N ILE A 192 0.38 11.34 2.16
CA ILE A 192 1.51 12.04 2.75
C ILE A 192 1.55 11.85 4.27
N ASP A 193 2.55 11.11 4.73
CA ASP A 193 2.77 10.81 6.15
C ASP A 193 3.38 12.00 6.92
N ALA A 194 4.18 12.81 6.24
CA ALA A 194 4.83 13.98 6.83
C ALA A 194 5.25 14.99 5.77
N SER A 195 5.09 16.28 6.11
CA SER A 195 5.68 17.41 5.37
C SER A 195 6.18 18.50 6.33
N TYR A 196 7.51 18.68 6.39
CA TYR A 196 8.14 19.65 7.30
C TYR A 196 9.52 20.12 6.82
N MET A 197 10.00 21.22 7.38
CA MET A 197 11.37 21.72 7.17
C MET A 197 12.37 20.98 8.06
N ILE A 198 13.32 20.25 7.45
CA ILE A 198 14.43 19.57 8.16
C ILE A 198 15.33 20.62 8.82
N ASP A 199 15.69 21.65 8.06
CA ASP A 199 16.48 22.81 8.47
C ASP A 199 15.91 24.10 7.83
N ASP A 200 16.63 25.21 7.89
CA ASP A 200 16.14 26.52 7.40
C ASP A 200 15.90 26.57 5.88
N LYS A 201 16.29 25.56 5.11
CA LYS A 201 16.17 25.56 3.64
C LYS A 201 15.71 24.23 3.04
N THR A 202 15.78 23.12 3.74
CA THR A 202 15.44 21.81 3.18
C THR A 202 14.09 21.33 3.67
N GLY A 203 13.14 21.18 2.76
CA GLY A 203 11.86 20.54 3.00
C GLY A 203 11.96 19.03 2.88
N TYR A 204 11.09 18.32 3.58
CA TYR A 204 10.92 16.88 3.53
C TYR A 204 9.47 16.53 3.27
N ILE A 205 9.23 15.60 2.35
CA ILE A 205 7.91 15.04 2.07
C ILE A 205 8.03 13.52 2.04
N LYS A 206 7.23 12.81 2.86
CA LYS A 206 7.11 11.35 2.80
C LYS A 206 5.80 10.94 2.17
N ILE A 207 5.87 10.16 1.10
CA ILE A 207 4.70 9.60 0.42
C ILE A 207 4.66 8.08 0.68
N ASN A 208 3.58 7.57 1.27
CA ASN A 208 3.41 6.15 1.60
C ASN A 208 2.74 5.33 0.48
N ARG A 209 1.97 5.98 -0.41
CA ARG A 209 1.28 5.37 -1.56
C ARG A 209 0.92 6.42 -2.61
N PHE A 210 0.50 5.99 -3.79
CA PHE A 210 -0.05 6.86 -4.83
C PHE A 210 -1.55 6.61 -5.03
N SER A 211 -2.38 7.35 -4.30
CA SER A 211 -3.85 7.44 -4.43
C SER A 211 -4.29 8.60 -5.33
N GLU A 212 -5.59 8.69 -5.64
CA GLU A 212 -6.18 9.81 -6.37
C GLU A 212 -5.93 11.17 -5.69
N THR A 213 -5.86 11.21 -4.36
CA THR A 213 -5.66 12.45 -3.58
C THR A 213 -4.20 12.88 -3.46
N THR A 214 -3.26 12.02 -3.85
CA THR A 214 -1.82 12.21 -3.52
C THR A 214 -1.23 13.44 -4.19
N TYR A 215 -1.64 13.75 -5.42
CA TYR A 215 -1.17 14.94 -6.13
C TYR A 215 -1.57 16.23 -5.41
N ASP A 216 -2.84 16.35 -4.99
CA ASP A 216 -3.33 17.53 -4.27
C ASP A 216 -2.65 17.70 -2.91
N GLU A 217 -2.43 16.59 -2.20
CA GLU A 217 -1.64 16.57 -0.96
C GLU A 217 -0.22 17.05 -1.20
N PHE A 218 0.43 16.58 -2.27
CA PHE A 218 1.80 16.94 -2.64
C PHE A 218 1.94 18.42 -2.97
N ILE A 219 1.05 18.96 -3.81
CA ILE A 219 1.04 20.39 -4.14
C ILE A 219 0.85 21.25 -2.89
N SER A 220 -0.06 20.84 -1.99
CA SER A 220 -0.29 21.54 -0.73
C SER A 220 0.96 21.53 0.16
N ALA A 221 1.65 20.40 0.27
CA ALA A 221 2.89 20.25 1.01
C ALA A 221 4.02 21.12 0.42
N VAL A 222 4.24 21.06 -0.90
CA VAL A 222 5.28 21.86 -1.58
C VAL A 222 5.04 23.36 -1.41
N LYS A 223 3.79 23.82 -1.57
CA LYS A 223 3.44 25.24 -1.39
C LYS A 223 3.64 25.69 0.04
N LYS A 224 3.22 24.89 1.03
CA LYS A 224 3.48 25.15 2.46
C LYS A 224 4.98 25.28 2.73
N LEU A 225 5.78 24.31 2.29
CA LEU A 225 7.23 24.30 2.52
C LEU A 225 7.93 25.47 1.83
N LYS A 226 7.52 25.85 0.60
CA LYS A 226 8.00 27.06 -0.07
C LYS A 226 7.76 28.33 0.75
N LEU A 227 6.56 28.47 1.32
CA LEU A 227 6.23 29.60 2.20
C LEU A 227 7.07 29.62 3.48
N GLU A 228 7.46 28.43 3.97
CA GLU A 228 8.37 28.25 5.11
C GLU A 228 9.86 28.44 4.74
N GLY A 229 10.18 28.71 3.47
CA GLY A 229 11.53 29.04 3.01
C GLY A 229 12.29 27.90 2.31
N MET A 230 11.60 26.82 1.93
CA MET A 230 12.18 25.69 1.21
C MET A 230 12.90 26.11 -0.09
N LYS A 231 14.13 25.62 -0.23
CA LYS A 231 15.01 25.75 -1.41
C LYS A 231 15.62 24.41 -1.85
N GLU A 232 15.52 23.39 -1.00
CA GLU A 232 16.01 22.02 -1.22
C GLU A 232 14.89 21.07 -0.82
N LEU A 233 14.74 19.92 -1.48
CA LEU A 233 13.68 18.95 -1.19
C LEU A 233 14.25 17.53 -1.04
N VAL A 234 13.85 16.87 0.04
CA VAL A 234 13.99 15.41 0.20
C VAL A 234 12.60 14.78 0.01
N LEU A 235 12.46 13.98 -1.05
CA LEU A 235 11.27 13.20 -1.34
C LEU A 235 11.49 11.75 -0.91
N ASP A 236 10.78 11.30 0.12
CA ASP A 236 10.94 9.96 0.69
C ASP A 236 9.87 9.00 0.18
N LEU A 237 10.29 8.05 -0.66
CA LEU A 237 9.46 6.98 -1.24
C LEU A 237 9.80 5.60 -0.65
N ARG A 238 10.55 5.56 0.46
CA ARG A 238 10.86 4.32 1.17
C ARG A 238 9.58 3.68 1.70
N GLN A 239 9.50 2.36 1.57
CA GLN A 239 8.32 1.56 1.95
C GLN A 239 7.03 1.93 1.18
N ASN A 240 7.14 2.60 0.03
CA ASN A 240 6.00 2.93 -0.83
C ASN A 240 5.88 1.93 -1.99
N GLY A 241 4.93 0.99 -1.87
CA GLY A 241 4.66 -0.05 -2.87
C GLY A 241 4.08 0.45 -4.21
N GLY A 242 3.85 1.75 -4.33
CA GLY A 242 3.37 2.41 -5.53
C GLY A 242 1.88 2.78 -5.44
N GLY A 243 1.16 2.60 -6.53
CA GLY A 243 -0.24 2.98 -6.67
C GLY A 243 -0.55 3.43 -8.09
N LEU A 244 -1.39 4.44 -8.24
CA LEU A 244 -1.86 4.96 -9.52
C LEU A 244 -0.71 5.59 -10.32
N LEU A 245 -0.55 5.13 -11.56
CA LEU A 245 0.43 5.68 -12.51
C LEU A 245 0.22 7.19 -12.72
N ASN A 246 -1.03 7.63 -12.86
CA ASN A 246 -1.35 9.03 -13.10
C ASN A 246 -0.87 9.93 -11.96
N ALA A 247 -1.13 9.56 -10.70
CA ALA A 247 -0.65 10.31 -9.54
C ALA A 247 0.88 10.41 -9.52
N ALA A 248 1.58 9.32 -9.90
CA ALA A 248 3.04 9.32 -10.01
C ALA A 248 3.54 10.25 -11.14
N THR A 249 2.91 10.20 -12.30
CA THR A 249 3.28 11.07 -13.43
C THR A 249 2.93 12.53 -13.18
N ASP A 250 1.84 12.82 -12.49
CA ASP A 250 1.47 14.20 -12.14
C ASP A 250 2.48 14.79 -11.13
N ILE A 251 2.88 14.02 -10.11
CA ILE A 251 3.97 14.44 -9.20
C ILE A 251 5.30 14.58 -9.93
N THR A 252 5.58 13.72 -10.91
CA THR A 252 6.81 13.80 -11.70
C THR A 252 6.82 15.05 -12.60
N ASP A 253 5.66 15.47 -13.12
CA ASP A 253 5.47 16.71 -13.90
C ASP A 253 5.85 17.95 -13.07
N GLU A 254 5.57 17.93 -11.76
CA GLU A 254 5.93 19.02 -10.85
C GLU A 254 7.45 19.17 -10.60
N LEU A 255 8.22 18.12 -10.91
CA LEU A 255 9.63 18.00 -10.56
C LEU A 255 10.57 18.11 -11.77
N LEU A 256 10.05 18.01 -13.00
CA LEU A 256 10.82 18.06 -14.24
C LEU A 256 10.38 19.22 -15.12
N ASP A 257 11.33 19.78 -15.87
CA ASP A 257 11.08 20.75 -16.93
C ASP A 257 10.27 20.16 -18.09
N GLN A 258 9.61 21.07 -18.81
CA GLN A 258 8.65 20.76 -19.87
C GLN A 258 9.20 19.86 -21.00
N GLN A 259 8.29 19.12 -21.62
CA GLN A 259 8.51 18.17 -22.71
C GLN A 259 9.45 16.98 -22.41
N LYS A 260 9.87 16.77 -21.16
CA LYS A 260 10.63 15.58 -20.79
C LYS A 260 9.74 14.34 -20.71
N LEU A 261 10.27 13.23 -21.19
CA LEU A 261 9.64 11.91 -21.05
C LEU A 261 9.77 11.46 -19.60
N MET A 262 8.67 11.18 -18.92
CA MET A 262 8.70 10.68 -17.53
C MET A 262 8.79 9.15 -17.53
N VAL A 263 7.93 8.52 -18.32
CA VAL A 263 7.84 7.07 -18.48
C VAL A 263 7.15 6.78 -19.80
N TYR A 264 7.40 5.60 -20.38
CA TYR A 264 6.53 5.08 -21.44
C TYR A 264 6.13 3.65 -21.16
N THR A 265 4.94 3.28 -21.64
CA THR A 265 4.41 1.92 -21.54
C THR A 265 4.38 1.27 -22.92
N LYS A 266 4.57 -0.04 -22.96
CA LYS A 266 4.48 -0.84 -24.19
C LYS A 266 4.03 -2.25 -23.85
N GLY A 267 2.96 -2.71 -24.52
CA GLY A 267 2.43 -4.06 -24.37
C GLY A 267 2.50 -4.87 -25.65
N ARG A 268 1.96 -6.10 -25.60
CA ARG A 268 1.82 -6.96 -26.77
C ARG A 268 0.74 -6.43 -27.72
N VAL A 269 -0.40 -6.02 -27.16
CA VAL A 269 -1.54 -5.45 -27.89
C VAL A 269 -1.52 -3.92 -27.82
N TYR A 270 -1.03 -3.37 -26.71
CA TYR A 270 -0.94 -1.94 -26.47
C TYR A 270 0.27 -1.34 -27.19
N SER A 271 0.00 -0.41 -28.11
CA SER A 271 1.03 0.45 -28.71
C SER A 271 1.77 1.24 -27.63
N ARG A 272 2.97 1.73 -27.97
CA ARG A 272 3.74 2.58 -27.07
C ARG A 272 2.95 3.84 -26.71
N LEU A 273 2.87 4.15 -25.42
CA LEU A 273 2.30 5.39 -24.88
C LEU A 273 3.36 6.13 -24.06
N ASP A 274 3.64 7.37 -24.45
CA ASP A 274 4.60 8.24 -23.78
C ASP A 274 3.89 9.18 -22.80
N TYR A 275 4.34 9.20 -21.55
CA TYR A 275 3.92 10.16 -20.55
C TYR A 275 5.00 11.23 -20.45
N LYS A 276 4.68 12.45 -20.90
CA LYS A 276 5.61 13.58 -20.91
C LYS A 276 5.10 14.69 -20.01
N THR A 277 6.01 15.45 -19.42
CA THR A 277 5.70 16.66 -18.66
C THR A 277 4.93 17.66 -19.53
N ARG A 278 3.90 18.31 -18.98
CA ARG A 278 2.93 19.12 -19.74
C ARG A 278 2.88 20.58 -19.32
N VAL A 279 3.05 20.85 -18.04
CA VAL A 279 2.87 22.19 -17.44
C VAL A 279 4.15 22.63 -16.75
N LEU A 280 4.19 23.89 -16.33
CA LEU A 280 5.27 24.36 -15.45
C LEU A 280 5.05 23.78 -14.06
N GLY A 281 6.03 23.04 -13.55
CA GLY A 281 6.00 22.41 -12.24
C GLY A 281 6.31 23.36 -11.08
N GLU A 282 5.85 23.01 -9.89
CA GLU A 282 6.09 23.74 -8.65
C GLU A 282 7.55 23.62 -8.18
N TYR A 283 8.30 22.59 -8.56
CA TYR A 283 9.68 22.39 -8.10
C TYR A 283 10.59 21.79 -9.19
N GLU A 284 10.58 22.40 -10.38
CA GLU A 284 11.45 21.99 -11.50
C GLU A 284 12.94 22.24 -11.22
N GLU A 285 13.26 23.25 -10.40
CA GLU A 285 14.62 23.67 -10.08
C GLU A 285 14.96 23.50 -8.60
N GLY A 286 16.27 23.51 -8.29
CA GLY A 286 16.79 23.38 -6.93
C GLY A 286 17.17 21.94 -6.57
N PRO A 287 17.99 21.74 -5.51
CA PRO A 287 18.45 20.42 -5.11
C PRO A 287 17.29 19.51 -4.72
N LEU A 288 17.35 18.27 -5.19
CA LEU A 288 16.36 17.23 -4.93
C LEU A 288 17.09 15.92 -4.65
N ALA A 289 16.69 15.25 -3.57
CA ALA A 289 17.05 13.86 -3.30
C ALA A 289 15.78 13.02 -3.23
N VAL A 290 15.80 11.84 -3.85
CA VAL A 290 14.72 10.85 -3.74
C VAL A 290 15.23 9.66 -2.94
N LEU A 291 14.55 9.33 -1.85
CA LEU A 291 14.90 8.20 -1.01
C LEU A 291 14.11 6.96 -1.44
N ILE A 292 14.80 5.85 -1.65
CA ILE A 292 14.21 4.56 -2.02
C ILE A 292 14.78 3.41 -1.21
N ASP A 293 14.01 2.34 -1.11
CA ASP A 293 14.45 1.07 -0.55
C ASP A 293 13.74 -0.11 -1.23
N GLU A 294 13.98 -1.32 -0.75
CA GLU A 294 13.37 -2.54 -1.26
C GLU A 294 11.83 -2.55 -1.26
N GLY A 295 11.19 -1.69 -0.47
CA GLY A 295 9.74 -1.50 -0.44
C GLY A 295 9.23 -0.48 -1.46
N SER A 296 10.11 0.32 -2.07
CA SER A 296 9.76 1.23 -3.17
C SER A 296 9.45 0.43 -4.44
N ALA A 297 8.22 0.48 -4.94
CA ALA A 297 7.81 -0.30 -6.11
C ALA A 297 6.91 0.49 -7.08
N SER A 298 6.83 0.04 -8.33
CA SER A 298 5.85 0.51 -9.33
C SER A 298 5.89 2.04 -9.52
N ALA A 299 4.81 2.76 -9.19
CA ALA A 299 4.74 4.22 -9.23
C ALA A 299 5.94 4.93 -8.55
N SER A 300 6.42 4.42 -7.42
CA SER A 300 7.62 4.97 -6.75
C SER A 300 8.86 4.86 -7.63
N GLU A 301 8.99 3.77 -8.38
CA GLU A 301 10.11 3.52 -9.29
C GLU A 301 9.97 4.31 -10.60
N ILE A 302 8.76 4.68 -11.00
CA ILE A 302 8.52 5.64 -12.09
C ILE A 302 9.08 7.00 -11.71
N VAL A 303 8.74 7.52 -10.52
CA VAL A 303 9.26 8.81 -10.04
C VAL A 303 10.78 8.76 -9.91
N ALA A 304 11.31 7.76 -9.19
CA ALA A 304 12.75 7.63 -8.98
C ALA A 304 13.53 7.42 -10.30
N GLY A 305 13.02 6.58 -11.20
CA GLY A 305 13.65 6.32 -12.50
C GLY A 305 13.64 7.54 -13.41
N ALA A 306 12.55 8.32 -13.44
CA ALA A 306 12.49 9.56 -14.18
C ALA A 306 13.48 10.60 -13.64
N MET A 307 13.54 10.77 -12.32
CA MET A 307 14.49 11.69 -11.68
C MET A 307 15.95 11.29 -11.95
N GLN A 308 16.26 9.99 -11.87
CA GLN A 308 17.61 9.48 -12.09
C GLN A 308 18.04 9.64 -13.55
N ASP A 309 17.20 9.22 -14.49
CA ASP A 309 17.53 9.20 -15.91
C ASP A 309 17.68 10.61 -16.50
N TRP A 310 16.99 11.61 -15.96
CA TRP A 310 17.17 13.02 -16.32
C TRP A 310 18.22 13.75 -15.49
N ASP A 311 18.91 13.06 -14.58
CA ASP A 311 19.86 13.66 -13.64
C ASP A 311 19.26 14.87 -12.90
N ARG A 312 17.98 14.76 -12.56
CA ARG A 312 17.21 15.79 -11.86
C ARG A 312 17.39 15.69 -10.35
N ALA A 313 17.54 14.47 -9.83
CA ALA A 313 17.75 14.21 -8.41
C ALA A 313 18.80 13.13 -8.19
N VAL A 314 19.46 13.21 -7.04
CA VAL A 314 20.24 12.09 -6.51
C VAL A 314 19.32 11.06 -5.87
N ILE A 315 19.45 9.79 -6.27
CA ILE A 315 18.73 8.68 -5.68
C ILE A 315 19.56 8.09 -4.52
N VAL A 316 18.98 7.99 -3.33
CA VAL A 316 19.70 7.61 -2.10
C VAL A 316 18.97 6.47 -1.38
N GLY A 317 19.72 5.47 -0.92
CA GLY A 317 19.16 4.36 -0.12
C GLY A 317 19.61 3.00 -0.63
N ARG A 318 18.65 2.13 -0.96
CA ARG A 318 18.90 0.76 -1.46
C ARG A 318 18.13 0.48 -2.74
N ARG A 319 18.46 -0.61 -3.44
CA ARG A 319 17.80 -1.01 -4.68
C ARG A 319 16.29 -1.20 -4.44
N SER A 320 15.49 -0.60 -5.31
CA SER A 320 14.03 -0.72 -5.26
C SER A 320 13.52 -2.12 -5.59
N PHE A 321 12.20 -2.33 -5.50
CA PHE A 321 11.59 -3.65 -5.62
C PHE A 321 11.83 -4.30 -7.00
N GLY A 322 11.63 -3.56 -8.09
CA GLY A 322 11.72 -4.05 -9.46
C GLY A 322 10.39 -4.45 -10.10
N LYS A 323 9.31 -3.69 -9.88
CA LYS A 323 8.00 -3.92 -10.53
C LYS A 323 7.82 -2.94 -11.69
N GLY A 324 8.21 -3.40 -12.89
CA GLY A 324 8.10 -2.72 -14.18
C GLY A 324 6.84 -3.04 -14.99
N LEU A 325 5.77 -3.51 -14.35
CA LEU A 325 4.52 -3.97 -15.00
C LEU A 325 3.38 -2.96 -14.82
N VAL A 326 2.54 -2.87 -15.84
CA VAL A 326 1.31 -2.05 -15.85
C VAL A 326 0.11 -2.97 -15.84
N GLN A 327 -0.82 -2.69 -14.94
CA GLN A 327 -2.00 -3.50 -14.73
C GLN A 327 -3.26 -2.68 -15.02
N GLU A 328 -4.26 -3.31 -15.62
CA GLU A 328 -5.61 -2.79 -15.78
C GLU A 328 -6.58 -3.61 -14.94
N GLN A 329 -7.62 -2.96 -14.42
CA GLN A 329 -8.68 -3.60 -13.65
C GLN A 329 -9.97 -3.65 -14.46
N TYR A 330 -10.55 -4.83 -14.59
CA TYR A 330 -11.79 -5.09 -15.31
C TYR A 330 -12.84 -5.60 -14.33
N GLY A 331 -13.96 -4.89 -14.21
CA GLY A 331 -15.11 -5.37 -13.45
C GLY A 331 -15.77 -6.57 -14.13
N LEU A 332 -16.13 -7.58 -13.34
CA LEU A 332 -16.81 -8.79 -13.80
C LEU A 332 -18.31 -8.73 -13.43
N SER A 333 -19.12 -9.57 -14.08
CA SER A 333 -20.58 -9.53 -13.99
C SER A 333 -21.15 -9.90 -12.61
N ASP A 334 -20.38 -10.61 -11.80
CA ASP A 334 -20.69 -11.02 -10.43
C ASP A 334 -20.29 -9.95 -9.38
N GLY A 335 -19.71 -8.82 -9.83
CA GLY A 335 -19.22 -7.76 -8.95
C GLY A 335 -17.78 -7.96 -8.48
N SER A 336 -17.11 -9.05 -8.87
CA SER A 336 -15.67 -9.22 -8.68
C SER A 336 -14.88 -8.41 -9.72
N ALA A 337 -13.55 -8.43 -9.66
CA ALA A 337 -12.71 -7.82 -10.68
C ALA A 337 -11.50 -8.67 -11.05
N LEU A 338 -11.09 -8.57 -12.31
CA LEU A 338 -9.82 -9.08 -12.81
C LEU A 338 -8.81 -7.93 -12.87
N ARG A 339 -7.69 -8.05 -12.16
CA ARG A 339 -6.53 -7.16 -12.32
C ARG A 339 -5.48 -7.87 -13.17
N LEU A 340 -5.28 -7.42 -14.40
CA LEU A 340 -4.45 -8.10 -15.39
C LEU A 340 -3.25 -7.25 -15.81
N THR A 341 -2.08 -7.85 -15.89
CA THR A 341 -0.88 -7.23 -16.47
C THR A 341 -1.01 -7.11 -17.99
N VAL A 342 -0.98 -5.88 -18.51
CA VAL A 342 -1.22 -5.60 -19.94
C VAL A 342 -0.01 -5.02 -20.67
N ALA A 343 0.93 -4.41 -19.94
CA ALA A 343 2.11 -3.78 -20.50
C ALA A 343 3.30 -3.78 -19.54
N LYS A 344 4.48 -3.48 -20.08
CA LYS A 344 5.67 -3.10 -19.31
C LYS A 344 5.85 -1.60 -19.39
N TYR A 345 6.40 -0.98 -18.36
CA TYR A 345 6.88 0.39 -18.44
C TYR A 345 8.40 0.45 -18.48
N TYR A 346 8.88 1.58 -19.00
CA TYR A 346 10.27 1.85 -19.26
C TYR A 346 10.58 3.29 -18.84
N THR A 347 11.73 3.48 -18.21
CA THR A 347 12.21 4.80 -17.77
C THR A 347 12.68 5.61 -18.99
N PRO A 348 13.00 6.92 -18.82
CA PRO A 348 13.40 7.78 -19.94
C PRO A 348 14.62 7.30 -20.74
N SER A 349 15.57 6.61 -20.09
CA SER A 349 16.73 6.02 -20.77
C SER A 349 16.39 4.77 -21.59
N GLY A 350 15.14 4.28 -21.53
CA GLY A 350 14.64 3.12 -22.26
C GLY A 350 14.84 1.77 -21.56
N ARG A 351 15.26 1.77 -20.28
CA ARG A 351 15.40 0.53 -19.50
C ARG A 351 14.07 0.07 -18.92
N CYS A 352 13.82 -1.22 -18.99
CA CYS A 352 12.75 -1.86 -18.22
C CYS A 352 13.33 -2.29 -16.88
N ILE A 353 12.73 -1.87 -15.78
CA ILE A 353 13.22 -2.20 -14.44
C ILE A 353 12.61 -3.48 -13.86
N GLN A 354 11.71 -4.13 -14.61
CA GLN A 354 11.04 -5.35 -14.17
C GLN A 354 12.05 -6.44 -13.85
N LYS A 355 12.08 -6.89 -12.60
CA LYS A 355 12.88 -8.04 -12.20
C LYS A 355 12.33 -9.34 -12.80
N PRO A 356 13.18 -10.33 -13.09
CA PRO A 356 12.73 -11.61 -13.61
C PRO A 356 11.67 -12.27 -12.71
N TYR A 357 10.72 -12.97 -13.33
CA TYR A 357 9.80 -13.89 -12.66
C TYR A 357 9.76 -15.17 -13.49
N ASP A 358 10.12 -16.30 -12.88
CA ASP A 358 10.30 -17.61 -13.52
C ASP A 358 9.11 -18.54 -13.28
N HIS A 359 7.90 -17.98 -13.15
CA HIS A 359 6.68 -18.69 -12.75
C HIS A 359 6.74 -19.33 -11.35
N ASN A 360 7.72 -18.94 -10.53
CA ASN A 360 7.74 -19.25 -9.10
C ASN A 360 7.50 -17.96 -8.29
N ILE A 361 6.25 -17.76 -7.88
CA ILE A 361 5.82 -16.58 -7.12
C ILE A 361 6.57 -16.47 -5.79
N SER A 362 6.79 -17.60 -5.11
CA SER A 362 7.54 -17.64 -3.85
C SER A 362 8.97 -17.14 -4.02
N ASN A 363 9.65 -17.50 -5.12
CA ASN A 363 10.96 -16.97 -5.45
C ASN A 363 10.90 -15.48 -5.76
N TYR A 364 9.89 -15.03 -6.51
CA TYR A 364 9.73 -13.62 -6.89
C TYR A 364 9.61 -12.68 -5.67
N TYR A 365 8.74 -13.02 -4.71
CA TYR A 365 8.57 -12.25 -3.49
C TYR A 365 9.70 -12.52 -2.47
N GLY A 366 10.18 -13.76 -2.40
CA GLY A 366 11.30 -14.16 -1.55
C GLY A 366 12.65 -13.57 -1.96
N GLU A 367 12.81 -13.10 -3.20
CA GLU A 367 14.06 -12.49 -3.67
C GLU A 367 14.47 -11.27 -2.82
N VAL A 368 13.53 -10.48 -2.30
CA VAL A 368 13.86 -9.38 -1.38
C VAL A 368 14.48 -9.89 -0.08
N VAL A 369 14.02 -11.04 0.42
CA VAL A 369 14.61 -11.72 1.57
C VAL A 369 15.98 -12.31 1.22
N ASN A 370 16.14 -12.86 0.01
CA ASN A 370 17.42 -13.39 -0.44
C ASN A 370 18.48 -12.29 -0.56
N ARG A 371 18.12 -11.06 -1.00
CA ARG A 371 19.04 -9.89 -0.97
C ARG A 371 19.64 -9.63 0.40
N TYR A 372 18.89 -9.92 1.47
CA TYR A 372 19.40 -9.83 2.83
C TYR A 372 20.46 -10.91 3.09
N HIS A 373 20.15 -12.17 2.76
CA HIS A 373 21.06 -13.31 2.94
C HIS A 373 22.32 -13.21 2.08
N ASP A 374 22.21 -12.66 0.88
CA ASP A 374 23.30 -12.49 -0.09
C ASP A 374 24.16 -11.24 0.20
N GLY A 375 23.76 -10.44 1.19
CA GLY A 375 24.50 -9.25 1.65
C GLY A 375 24.31 -8.00 0.77
N GLU A 376 23.41 -8.02 -0.21
CA GLU A 376 23.11 -6.90 -1.10
C GLU A 376 22.66 -5.65 -0.33
N VAL A 377 21.83 -5.83 0.70
CA VAL A 377 21.36 -4.71 1.54
C VAL A 377 22.45 -4.16 2.47
N LEU A 378 23.59 -4.85 2.58
CA LEU A 378 24.73 -4.49 3.44
C LEU A 378 25.87 -3.87 2.63
N ASN A 379 26.08 -4.31 1.39
CA ASN A 379 27.20 -3.87 0.55
C ASN A 379 26.75 -3.65 -0.89
N ALA A 380 27.10 -2.48 -1.45
CA ALA A 380 26.80 -2.15 -2.85
C ALA A 380 27.45 -3.14 -3.84
N ASP A 381 28.62 -3.68 -3.52
CA ASP A 381 29.35 -4.62 -4.37
C ASP A 381 28.72 -6.03 -4.40
N SER A 382 27.79 -6.31 -3.48
CA SER A 382 27.02 -7.57 -3.42
C SER A 382 25.76 -7.53 -4.29
N VAL A 383 25.50 -6.44 -5.02
CA VAL A 383 24.31 -6.30 -5.86
C VAL A 383 24.47 -7.12 -7.14
N HIS A 384 23.58 -8.09 -7.34
CA HIS A 384 23.52 -8.90 -8.54
C HIS A 384 22.52 -8.32 -9.54
N LEU A 385 23.03 -7.61 -10.54
CA LEU A 385 22.19 -7.06 -11.62
C LEU A 385 21.71 -8.20 -12.54
N SER A 386 20.39 -8.35 -12.68
CA SER A 386 19.80 -9.35 -13.59
C SER A 386 19.94 -8.96 -15.05
N ASP A 387 20.04 -7.66 -15.34
CA ASP A 387 20.29 -7.12 -16.68
C ASP A 387 21.64 -6.40 -16.73
N THR A 388 22.53 -6.88 -17.59
CA THR A 388 23.86 -6.30 -17.80
C THR A 388 23.87 -5.23 -18.89
N VAL A 389 22.74 -4.98 -19.57
CA VAL A 389 22.63 -3.94 -20.58
C VAL A 389 22.83 -2.58 -19.92
N LYS A 390 23.79 -1.83 -20.46
CA LYS A 390 24.10 -0.48 -20.03
C LYS A 390 23.17 0.51 -20.73
N TYR A 391 22.50 1.31 -19.93
CA TYR A 391 21.76 2.49 -20.35
C TYR A 391 22.47 3.73 -19.81
N TYR A 392 22.06 4.90 -20.29
CA TYR A 392 22.71 6.15 -19.94
C TYR A 392 21.68 7.19 -19.52
N THR A 393 21.96 7.88 -18.43
CA THR A 393 21.23 9.09 -18.04
C THR A 393 21.50 10.21 -19.04
N SER A 394 20.75 11.31 -18.94
CA SER A 394 20.89 12.48 -19.81
C SER A 394 22.29 13.12 -19.78
N GLN A 395 23.03 12.97 -18.69
CA GLN A 395 24.41 13.40 -18.51
C GLN A 395 25.44 12.27 -18.72
N GLY A 396 25.01 11.09 -19.17
CA GLY A 396 25.89 9.99 -19.55
C GLY A 396 26.34 9.06 -18.41
N ARG A 397 25.71 9.13 -17.23
CA ARG A 397 25.97 8.15 -16.16
C ARG A 397 25.39 6.79 -16.55
N VAL A 398 26.10 5.71 -16.23
CA VAL A 398 25.64 4.36 -16.53
C VAL A 398 24.54 3.97 -15.55
N VAL A 399 23.42 3.48 -16.08
CA VAL A 399 22.31 2.91 -15.33
C VAL A 399 21.87 1.57 -15.94
N TYR A 400 21.21 0.73 -15.15
CA TYR A 400 20.87 -0.66 -15.50
C TYR A 400 19.39 -0.94 -15.33
N GLY A 401 18.85 -1.85 -16.15
CA GLY A 401 17.48 -2.36 -16.03
C GLY A 401 17.39 -3.63 -15.18
N GLY A 402 16.25 -4.32 -15.30
CA GLY A 402 16.09 -5.72 -14.89
C GLY A 402 16.04 -6.01 -13.39
N GLY A 403 16.00 -5.02 -12.51
CA GLY A 403 16.02 -5.27 -11.06
C GLY A 403 15.59 -4.10 -10.19
N GLY A 404 14.77 -3.20 -10.70
CA GLY A 404 14.46 -1.94 -10.01
C GLY A 404 15.49 -0.85 -10.26
N ILE A 405 15.32 0.26 -9.55
CA ILE A 405 16.19 1.43 -9.53
C ILE A 405 17.31 1.18 -8.51
N MET A 406 18.54 1.19 -9.00
CA MET A 406 19.73 1.20 -8.16
C MET A 406 19.99 2.63 -7.69
N PRO A 407 20.20 2.89 -6.38
CA PRO A 407 20.51 4.23 -5.89
C PRO A 407 21.87 4.72 -6.39
N ASP A 408 21.99 6.03 -6.55
CA ASP A 408 23.26 6.71 -6.82
C ASP A 408 24.15 6.72 -5.58
N VAL A 409 23.53 6.81 -4.40
CA VAL A 409 24.19 6.77 -3.09
C VAL A 409 23.62 5.62 -2.28
N PHE A 410 24.38 4.53 -2.22
CA PHE A 410 24.01 3.36 -1.43
C PHE A 410 24.18 3.64 0.07
N VAL A 411 23.16 3.29 0.86
CA VAL A 411 23.19 3.35 2.32
C VAL A 411 22.82 1.97 2.87
N PRO A 412 23.73 1.31 3.59
CA PRO A 412 23.50 -0.05 4.08
C PRO A 412 22.37 -0.09 5.11
N LEU A 413 21.70 -1.24 5.18
CA LEU A 413 20.71 -1.52 6.22
C LEU A 413 21.39 -1.58 7.59
N ASP A 414 20.78 -0.94 8.59
CA ASP A 414 21.23 -1.07 9.98
C ASP A 414 20.87 -2.47 10.52
N THR A 415 21.89 -3.28 10.79
CA THR A 415 21.75 -4.64 11.32
C THR A 415 22.04 -4.74 12.82
N SER A 416 22.19 -3.62 13.53
CA SER A 416 22.51 -3.58 14.96
C SER A 416 21.51 -4.37 15.82
N ASN A 417 20.27 -4.51 15.35
CA ASN A 417 19.21 -5.29 16.00
C ASN A 417 18.78 -6.56 15.24
N ASN A 418 19.58 -7.03 14.27
CA ASN A 418 19.27 -8.29 13.59
C ASN A 418 19.30 -9.47 14.57
N GLY A 419 18.36 -10.40 14.41
CA GLY A 419 18.19 -11.57 15.27
C GLY A 419 17.73 -11.25 16.71
N ASN A 420 17.29 -10.02 16.98
CA ASN A 420 16.79 -9.63 18.31
C ASN A 420 15.32 -10.05 18.45
N GLU A 421 15.07 -11.24 19.01
CA GLU A 421 13.72 -11.82 19.14
C GLU A 421 12.84 -10.95 20.04
N PHE A 422 13.41 -10.40 21.11
CA PHE A 422 12.73 -9.43 21.97
C PHE A 422 12.20 -8.22 21.19
N LEU A 423 13.07 -7.56 20.42
CA LEU A 423 12.65 -6.39 19.65
C LEU A 423 11.62 -6.76 18.58
N ASN A 424 11.78 -7.90 17.90
CA ASN A 424 10.82 -8.37 16.91
C ASN A 424 9.44 -8.61 17.54
N ALA A 425 9.38 -9.24 18.71
CA ALA A 425 8.13 -9.43 19.44
C ALA A 425 7.51 -8.09 19.88
N VAL A 426 8.32 -7.14 20.35
CA VAL A 426 7.90 -5.77 20.68
C VAL A 426 7.27 -5.06 19.49
N LEU A 427 7.91 -5.16 18.31
CA LEU A 427 7.46 -4.51 17.07
C LEU A 427 6.20 -5.16 16.50
N ASN A 428 6.17 -6.49 16.40
CA ASN A 428 5.05 -7.25 15.84
C ASN A 428 3.75 -7.05 16.62
N GLN A 429 3.86 -6.83 17.93
CA GLN A 429 2.71 -6.53 18.79
C GLN A 429 2.43 -5.03 18.93
N GLY A 430 3.20 -4.14 18.29
CA GLY A 430 3.02 -2.70 18.37
C GLY A 430 3.19 -2.11 19.78
N LEU A 431 3.95 -2.77 20.67
CA LEU A 431 3.96 -2.47 22.10
C LEU A 431 4.49 -1.07 22.40
N ILE A 432 5.44 -0.56 21.60
CA ILE A 432 6.01 0.78 21.81
C ILE A 432 4.95 1.85 21.61
N GLN A 433 4.15 1.74 20.55
CA GLN A 433 3.10 2.72 20.24
C GLN A 433 1.99 2.67 21.29
N GLN A 434 1.51 1.47 21.63
CA GLN A 434 0.48 1.28 22.65
C GLN A 434 0.93 1.78 24.03
N PHE A 435 2.16 1.46 24.43
CA PHE A 435 2.76 1.97 25.66
C PHE A 435 2.85 3.49 25.64
N SER A 436 3.38 4.06 24.56
CA SER A 436 3.62 5.50 24.46
C SER A 436 2.32 6.29 24.55
N TYR A 437 1.27 5.82 23.87
CA TYR A 437 -0.07 6.37 23.96
C TYR A 437 -0.58 6.37 25.42
N SER A 438 -0.62 5.20 26.04
CA SER A 438 -1.12 5.04 27.42
C SER A 438 -0.32 5.90 28.42
N TRP A 439 1.01 5.83 28.33
CA TRP A 439 1.92 6.54 29.21
C TRP A 439 1.75 8.06 29.10
N TYR A 440 1.71 8.59 27.88
CA TYR A 440 1.52 10.02 27.65
C TYR A 440 0.21 10.52 28.25
N HIS A 441 -0.90 9.81 28.04
CA HIS A 441 -2.19 10.24 28.59
C HIS A 441 -2.29 10.16 30.12
N ASP A 442 -1.46 9.35 30.77
CA ASP A 442 -1.33 9.32 32.23
C ASP A 442 -0.32 10.36 32.78
N HIS A 443 0.63 10.82 31.95
CA HIS A 443 1.75 11.66 32.38
C HIS A 443 1.96 12.93 31.53
N ALA A 444 0.93 13.44 30.84
CA ALA A 444 1.06 14.50 29.84
C ALA A 444 1.79 15.76 30.34
N ALA A 445 1.70 16.05 31.65
CA ALA A 445 2.42 17.14 32.30
C ALA A 445 3.95 17.07 32.12
N MET A 446 4.53 15.87 31.95
CA MET A 446 5.97 15.65 31.76
C MET A 446 6.52 16.36 30.52
N LEU A 447 5.66 16.61 29.52
CA LEU A 447 6.06 17.28 28.28
C LEU A 447 5.51 18.70 28.18
N SER A 448 4.87 19.24 29.23
CA SER A 448 4.23 20.56 29.20
C SER A 448 5.19 21.72 28.89
N ALA A 449 6.48 21.57 29.25
CA ALA A 449 7.51 22.57 29.01
C ALA A 449 7.87 22.79 27.54
N PHE A 450 7.62 21.81 26.66
CA PHE A 450 7.98 21.90 25.24
C PHE A 450 6.82 22.48 24.43
N SER A 451 6.96 23.71 23.93
CA SER A 451 5.92 24.38 23.13
C SER A 451 6.04 24.14 21.62
N SER A 452 7.20 23.66 21.16
CA SER A 452 7.46 23.39 19.74
C SER A 452 8.18 22.06 19.55
N ILE A 453 7.92 21.43 18.40
CA ILE A 453 8.59 20.18 18.02
C ILE A 453 10.11 20.35 17.92
N ASN A 454 10.60 21.51 17.48
CA ASN A 454 12.03 21.77 17.36
C ASN A 454 12.74 21.86 18.72
N ASP A 455 12.10 22.45 19.72
CA ASP A 455 12.59 22.46 21.09
C ASP A 455 12.59 21.04 21.70
N TYR A 456 11.48 20.32 21.52
CA TYR A 456 11.36 18.92 21.98
C TYR A 456 12.43 18.00 21.39
N ARG A 457 12.64 18.03 20.07
CA ARG A 457 13.64 17.19 19.38
C ARG A 457 15.03 17.37 19.97
N LYS A 458 15.42 18.62 20.22
CA LYS A 458 16.76 18.98 20.72
C LYS A 458 16.94 18.66 22.20
N ASN A 459 15.93 18.91 23.02
CA ASN A 459 16.10 19.00 24.47
C ASN A 459 15.44 17.86 25.26
N TYR A 460 14.48 17.13 24.68
CA TYR A 460 13.87 15.99 25.36
C TYR A 460 14.65 14.69 25.11
N GLN A 461 14.85 13.94 26.19
CA GLN A 461 15.41 12.60 26.19
C GLN A 461 14.49 11.70 27.01
N VAL A 462 14.30 10.45 26.58
CA VAL A 462 13.44 9.50 27.30
C VAL A 462 14.08 9.18 28.65
N PRO A 463 13.42 9.52 29.77
CA PRO A 463 13.94 9.20 31.09
C PRO A 463 14.05 7.68 31.33
N GLY A 464 15.04 7.25 32.10
CA GLY A 464 15.29 5.81 32.34
C GLY A 464 14.15 5.09 33.06
N ASP A 465 13.38 5.79 33.88
CA ASP A 465 12.15 5.28 34.51
C ASP A 465 11.03 5.03 33.49
N VAL A 466 10.90 5.86 32.45
CA VAL A 466 9.98 5.61 31.33
C VAL A 466 10.38 4.35 30.57
N PHE A 467 11.68 4.16 30.30
CA PHE A 467 12.17 2.93 29.67
C PHE A 467 11.90 1.70 30.56
N ASN A 468 12.15 1.78 31.86
CA ASN A 468 11.85 0.70 32.80
C ASN A 468 10.35 0.40 32.88
N ALA A 469 9.50 1.43 32.79
CA ALA A 469 8.05 1.25 32.71
C ALA A 469 7.63 0.55 31.41
N PHE A 470 8.27 0.87 30.28
CA PHE A 470 8.08 0.16 29.03
C PHE A 470 8.48 -1.32 29.16
N MET A 471 9.62 -1.63 29.77
CA MET A 471 10.06 -3.01 30.00
C MET A 471 9.05 -3.80 30.86
N ASN A 472 8.48 -3.18 31.89
CA ASN A 472 7.42 -3.77 32.69
C ASN A 472 6.12 -3.96 31.88
N TYR A 473 5.79 -3.03 30.99
CA TYR A 473 4.65 -3.13 30.09
C TYR A 473 4.82 -4.29 29.10
N ALA A 474 6.01 -4.44 28.49
CA ALA A 474 6.33 -5.54 27.60
C ALA A 474 6.22 -6.89 28.32
N ALA A 475 6.78 -6.99 29.54
CA ALA A 475 6.71 -8.22 30.33
C ALA A 475 5.28 -8.63 30.70
N LYS A 476 4.37 -7.67 30.94
CA LYS A 476 2.95 -7.94 31.16
C LYS A 476 2.22 -8.45 29.91
N ASN A 477 2.71 -8.10 28.73
CA ASN A 477 2.23 -8.59 27.44
C ASN A 477 3.00 -9.85 26.96
N ASN A 478 3.62 -10.58 27.90
CA ASN A 478 4.38 -11.81 27.63
C ASN A 478 5.59 -11.64 26.70
N VAL A 479 6.14 -10.42 26.60
CA VAL A 479 7.35 -10.14 25.84
C VAL A 479 8.50 -9.81 26.80
N LYS A 480 9.48 -10.71 26.87
CA LYS A 480 10.67 -10.57 27.73
C LYS A 480 11.92 -10.80 26.89
N GLY A 481 12.90 -9.92 27.02
CA GLY A 481 14.22 -10.07 26.41
C GLY A 481 15.27 -10.37 27.47
N ASN A 482 16.34 -11.04 27.08
CA ASN A 482 17.53 -11.15 27.91
C ASN A 482 18.29 -9.80 27.96
N GLU A 483 19.29 -9.69 28.84
CA GLU A 483 20.02 -8.44 29.05
C GLU A 483 20.71 -7.93 27.77
N GLU A 484 21.27 -8.82 26.96
CA GLU A 484 21.94 -8.46 25.70
C GLU A 484 20.95 -7.91 24.67
N GLU A 485 19.83 -8.60 24.45
CA GLU A 485 18.77 -8.19 23.54
C GLU A 485 18.20 -6.82 23.91
N VAL A 486 17.93 -6.62 25.20
CA VAL A 486 17.40 -5.35 25.72
C VAL A 486 18.42 -4.23 25.55
N ASN A 487 19.69 -4.46 25.87
CA ASN A 487 20.74 -3.46 25.73
C ASN A 487 20.96 -3.06 24.26
N ARG A 488 20.92 -4.02 23.33
CA ARG A 488 21.01 -3.74 21.88
C ARG A 488 19.78 -2.96 21.36
N ALA A 489 18.58 -3.31 21.82
CA ALA A 489 17.34 -2.68 21.39
C ALA A 489 17.06 -1.33 22.04
N ARG A 490 17.70 -1.03 23.18
CA ARG A 490 17.38 0.11 24.05
C ARG A 490 17.27 1.43 23.30
N HIS A 491 18.31 1.79 22.56
CA HIS A 491 18.37 3.07 21.84
C HIS A 491 17.24 3.20 20.80
N PHE A 492 16.97 2.12 20.05
CA PHE A 492 15.87 2.08 19.09
C PHE A 492 14.51 2.27 19.79
N ILE A 493 14.29 1.59 20.92
CA ILE A 493 13.06 1.69 21.69
C ILE A 493 12.88 3.11 22.24
N GLU A 494 13.92 3.69 22.85
CA GLU A 494 13.90 5.06 23.37
C GLU A 494 13.62 6.08 22.27
N LEU A 495 14.24 5.95 21.09
CA LEU A 495 13.97 6.81 19.93
C LEU A 495 12.50 6.70 19.47
N ARG A 496 11.95 5.48 19.42
CA ARG A 496 10.55 5.25 19.04
C ARG A 496 9.57 5.79 20.08
N ILE A 497 9.85 5.62 21.38
CA ILE A 497 9.05 6.23 22.46
C ILE A 497 9.08 7.75 22.33
N LYS A 498 10.27 8.35 22.11
CA LYS A 498 10.44 9.79 21.89
C LYS A 498 9.59 10.27 20.70
N ALA A 499 9.57 9.52 19.60
CA ALA A 499 8.81 9.87 18.41
C ALA A 499 7.30 9.74 18.60
N PHE A 500 6.83 8.69 19.28
CA PHE A 500 5.41 8.55 19.60
C PHE A 500 4.93 9.61 20.59
N PHE A 501 5.71 9.97 21.60
CA PHE A 501 5.39 11.12 22.46
C PHE A 501 5.30 12.44 21.69
N ALA A 502 6.15 12.66 20.69
CA ALA A 502 6.02 13.83 19.81
C ALA A 502 4.71 13.81 19.03
N ARG A 503 4.34 12.64 18.50
CA ARG A 503 3.08 12.42 17.80
C ARG A 503 1.87 12.76 18.68
N GLU A 504 1.84 12.28 19.92
CA GLU A 504 0.73 12.53 20.84
C GLU A 504 0.64 13.99 21.30
N LYS A 505 1.78 14.69 21.38
CA LYS A 505 1.83 16.05 21.90
C LYS A 505 1.58 17.14 20.85
N PHE A 506 2.13 17.01 19.66
CA PHE A 506 2.17 18.09 18.67
C PHE A 506 1.21 17.84 17.51
N SER A 507 1.42 16.74 16.79
CA SER A 507 0.67 16.39 15.57
C SER A 507 1.07 15.01 15.06
N SER A 508 0.23 14.38 14.22
CA SER A 508 0.50 13.07 13.64
C SER A 508 1.84 12.97 12.91
N ASP A 509 2.21 14.01 12.16
CA ASP A 509 3.46 14.10 11.39
C ASP A 509 4.71 14.33 12.26
N SER A 510 4.57 14.72 13.53
CA SER A 510 5.69 15.01 14.45
C SER A 510 6.52 13.78 14.84
N PHE A 511 6.06 12.56 14.50
CA PHE A 511 6.85 11.34 14.60
C PHE A 511 8.12 11.39 13.73
N TYR A 512 7.97 11.82 12.47
CA TYR A 512 9.02 11.77 11.47
C TYR A 512 10.20 12.69 11.76
N PRO A 513 10.00 13.97 12.15
CA PRO A 513 11.11 14.84 12.57
C PRO A 513 12.03 14.23 13.64
N VAL A 514 11.50 13.41 14.56
CA VAL A 514 12.30 12.77 15.62
C VAL A 514 13.12 11.60 15.06
N VAL A 515 12.51 10.68 14.33
CA VAL A 515 13.23 9.51 13.81
C VAL A 515 14.21 9.89 12.70
N ASN A 516 13.89 10.94 11.94
CA ASN A 516 14.70 11.43 10.83
C ASN A 516 15.99 12.13 11.31
N ASP A 517 16.05 12.61 12.55
CA ASP A 517 17.27 13.21 13.13
C ASP A 517 18.45 12.21 13.16
N GLU A 518 18.14 10.92 13.29
CA GLU A 518 19.14 9.86 13.37
C GLU A 518 19.23 9.00 12.10
N ASP A 519 18.39 9.25 11.11
CA ASP A 519 18.29 8.44 9.90
C ASP A 519 19.53 8.62 9.01
N PRO A 520 20.33 7.54 8.77
CA PRO A 520 21.53 7.62 7.96
C PRO A 520 21.24 7.94 6.49
N VAL A 521 20.06 7.55 5.96
CA VAL A 521 19.67 7.82 4.58
C VAL A 521 19.40 9.30 4.37
N ILE A 522 18.72 9.94 5.32
CA ILE A 522 18.48 11.40 5.29
C ILE A 522 19.80 12.14 5.38
N ARG A 523 20.69 11.73 6.29
CA ARG A 523 22.04 12.33 6.39
C ARG A 523 22.80 12.22 5.07
N ALA A 524 22.77 11.07 4.41
CA ALA A 524 23.40 10.85 3.12
C ALA A 524 22.79 11.73 2.01
N ALA A 525 21.47 11.88 1.99
CA ALA A 525 20.77 12.77 1.07
C ALA A 525 21.16 14.24 1.25
N MET A 526 21.14 14.74 2.49
CA MET A 526 21.56 16.11 2.82
C MET A 526 23.02 16.38 2.43
N GLN A 527 23.91 15.39 2.56
CA GLN A 527 25.31 15.51 2.14
C GLN A 527 25.46 15.51 0.61
N SER A 528 24.66 14.71 -0.08
CA SER A 528 24.75 14.53 -1.54
C SER A 528 24.19 15.74 -2.29
N MET A 529 23.07 16.31 -1.83
CA MET A 529 22.51 17.54 -2.40
C MET A 529 23.49 18.72 -2.31
N LYS A 530 24.29 18.83 -1.23
CA LYS A 530 25.34 19.88 -1.13
C LYS A 530 26.42 19.75 -2.21
N LYS A 531 26.79 18.52 -2.60
CA LYS A 531 27.78 18.28 -3.66
C LYS A 531 27.22 18.66 -5.02
N GLU A 532 25.97 18.29 -5.31
CA GLU A 532 25.30 18.63 -6.56
C GLU A 532 25.08 20.12 -6.74
N VAL A 533 24.71 20.87 -5.69
CA VAL A 533 24.64 22.35 -5.72
C VAL A 533 25.93 22.97 -6.27
N THR A 534 27.08 22.39 -5.91
CA THR A 534 28.38 22.86 -6.35
C THR A 534 28.60 22.60 -7.85
N ALA A 535 28.10 21.47 -8.37
CA ALA A 535 28.15 21.11 -9.78
C ALA A 535 27.14 21.92 -10.64
N PHE A 536 25.92 22.12 -10.14
CA PHE A 536 24.87 22.92 -10.80
C PHE A 536 25.24 24.40 -10.90
N ASN A 537 25.80 24.99 -9.84
CA ASN A 537 26.28 26.39 -9.90
C ASN A 537 27.46 26.57 -10.87
N GLY A 538 28.30 25.55 -11.04
CA GLY A 538 29.37 25.53 -12.03
C GLY A 538 28.84 25.56 -13.48
N SER A 539 27.80 24.77 -13.77
CA SER A 539 27.22 24.66 -15.13
C SER A 539 26.29 25.82 -15.49
N ALA A 540 25.55 26.39 -14.53
CA ALA A 540 24.73 27.59 -14.72
C ALA A 540 25.59 28.81 -15.11
N SER A 541 26.79 28.95 -14.54
CA SER A 541 27.74 30.02 -14.91
C SER A 541 28.25 29.91 -16.36
N GLN A 542 28.24 28.70 -16.93
CA GLN A 542 28.63 28.46 -18.32
C GLN A 542 27.47 28.68 -19.30
N ARG A 543 26.22 28.43 -18.88
CA ARG A 543 25.03 28.74 -19.69
C ARG A 543 24.73 30.23 -19.77
N ALA A 544 25.08 31.02 -18.76
CA ALA A 544 24.96 32.50 -18.80
C ALA A 544 26.03 33.19 -19.68
N LYS A 545 26.96 32.44 -20.29
CA LYS A 545 28.03 32.94 -21.17
C LYS A 545 27.91 32.49 -22.62
N LYS A 546 26.79 31.88 -23.01
CA LYS A 546 26.41 31.58 -24.39
C LYS A 546 25.05 32.17 -24.67
#